data_AF-A0A2H1VZT0-F1
#
_entry.id   AF-A0A2H1VZT0-F1
#
_cell.length_a   1.000
_cell.length_b   1.000
_cell.length_c   1.000
_cell.angle_alpha   90.00
_cell.angle_beta   90.00
_cell.angle_gamma   90.00
#
_symmetry.space_group_name_H-M   'P 1'
#
loop_
_entity.id
_entity.type
_entity.pdbx_description
1 polymer ?
#
loop_
_entity_poly.entity_id
_entity_poly.type
_entity_poly.pdbx_seq_one_letter_code
_entity_poly.pdbx_strand_id
1 'polypeptide(L)'
;MEVQEKLKRYGLTYEEIEKGLPLIDTSRTLIREVCPPVFSHVECRAGKYRRFDGLCNNLQNPTWGATMAPFQRLIGPLFADGINSPRIAHHGKDLPLSRVVSRTMHPDEGFHDHAGTVMVIAWGQFMDHDYTLTATPLDPVNRNDPEECCKRPPHLKHPYCNEIRIPDDDYFYRLFGVKCIDFVRGFPSPRPGCRL
;
A
#
# COMPACT_ATOMS: atom_id res chain seq x y z
N MET A 1 6.67 -4.91 13.71
CA MET A 1 7.74 -4.97 14.72
C MET A 1 8.33 -6.37 14.88
N GLU A 2 7.55 -7.40 15.19
CA GLU A 2 8.11 -8.72 15.54
C GLU A 2 8.80 -9.48 14.39
N VAL A 3 8.33 -9.33 13.14
CA VAL A 3 8.94 -9.96 11.95
C VAL A 3 10.24 -9.25 11.53
N GLN A 4 10.34 -7.93 11.78
CA GLN A 4 11.48 -7.09 11.40
C GLN A 4 12.74 -7.43 12.21
N GLU A 5 12.59 -7.62 13.52
CA GLU A 5 13.71 -8.06 14.38
C GLU A 5 14.14 -9.49 14.06
N LYS A 6 13.18 -10.38 13.77
CA LYS A 6 13.46 -11.78 13.44
C LYS A 6 14.26 -11.89 12.14
N LEU A 7 13.88 -11.21 11.07
CA LEU A 7 14.59 -11.30 9.78
C LEU A 7 16.00 -10.68 9.82
N LYS A 8 16.18 -9.56 10.54
CA LYS A 8 17.52 -9.03 10.82
C LYS A 8 18.36 -9.98 11.67
N ARG A 9 17.75 -10.67 12.64
CA ARG A 9 18.41 -11.69 13.47
C ARG A 9 18.88 -12.91 12.66
N TYR A 10 18.18 -13.26 11.59
CA TYR A 10 18.58 -14.35 10.69
C TYR A 10 19.59 -13.93 9.60
N GLY A 11 19.90 -12.64 9.47
CA GLY A 11 20.92 -12.15 8.55
C GLY A 11 20.58 -12.34 7.06
N LEU A 12 19.30 -12.46 6.70
CA LEU A 12 18.89 -12.71 5.32
C LEU A 12 19.19 -11.50 4.43
N THR A 13 19.72 -11.79 3.24
CA THR A 13 19.93 -10.83 2.17
C THR A 13 18.61 -10.43 1.51
N TYR A 14 18.63 -9.32 0.78
CA TYR A 14 17.48 -8.88 -0.02
C TYR A 14 16.99 -9.97 -1.00
N GLU A 15 17.91 -10.68 -1.65
CA GLU A 15 17.56 -11.74 -2.60
C GLU A 15 16.91 -12.94 -1.92
N GLU A 16 17.38 -13.34 -0.74
CA GLU A 16 16.76 -14.40 0.07
C GLU A 16 15.36 -14.00 0.55
N ILE A 17 15.15 -12.75 0.92
CA ILE A 17 13.83 -12.24 1.31
C ILE A 17 12.89 -12.19 0.10
N GLU A 18 13.36 -11.67 -1.02
CA GLU A 18 12.50 -11.45 -2.20
C GLU A 18 12.19 -12.74 -2.94
N LYS A 19 13.18 -13.61 -3.13
CA LYS A 19 13.09 -14.81 -3.98
C LYS A 19 13.09 -16.11 -3.20
N GLY A 20 13.72 -16.14 -2.02
CA GLY A 20 13.83 -17.34 -1.19
C GLY A 20 12.57 -17.61 -0.37
N LEU A 21 12.15 -16.65 0.47
CA LEU A 21 10.96 -16.80 1.34
C LEU A 21 9.69 -17.22 0.58
N PRO A 22 9.40 -16.71 -0.63
CA PRO A 22 8.19 -17.10 -1.37
C PRO A 22 8.19 -18.54 -1.88
N LEU A 23 9.29 -19.28 -1.73
CA LEU A 23 9.36 -20.70 -2.05
C LEU A 23 8.94 -21.59 -0.87
N ILE A 24 8.81 -21.03 0.34
CA ILE A 24 8.43 -21.78 1.53
C ILE A 24 6.93 -22.12 1.46
N ASP A 25 6.62 -23.41 1.46
CA ASP A 25 5.25 -23.91 1.51
C ASP A 25 4.70 -23.79 2.94
N THR A 26 3.63 -23.01 3.09
CA THR A 26 2.95 -22.78 4.36
C THR A 26 1.68 -23.61 4.52
N SER A 27 1.35 -24.46 3.54
CA SER A 27 0.10 -25.23 3.47
C SER A 27 -0.13 -26.17 4.67
N ARG A 28 0.95 -26.60 5.33
CA ARG A 28 0.93 -27.48 6.50
C ARG A 28 1.22 -26.76 7.82
N THR A 29 1.04 -25.45 7.85
CA THR A 29 1.26 -24.62 9.04
C THR A 29 -0.02 -23.87 9.42
N LEU A 30 -0.02 -23.23 10.60
CA LEU A 30 -1.14 -22.40 11.06
C LEU A 30 -1.49 -21.24 10.11
N ILE A 31 -0.56 -20.82 9.24
CA ILE A 31 -0.82 -19.81 8.20
C ILE A 31 -1.93 -20.27 7.25
N ARG A 32 -2.06 -21.58 7.01
CA ARG A 32 -3.11 -22.11 6.15
C ARG A 32 -4.51 -21.81 6.68
N GLU A 33 -4.69 -21.83 8.00
CA GLU A 33 -5.99 -21.61 8.66
C GLU A 33 -6.47 -20.16 8.53
N VAL A 34 -5.54 -19.21 8.44
CA VAL A 34 -5.82 -17.78 8.29
C VAL A 34 -5.64 -17.28 6.86
N CYS A 35 -5.38 -18.17 5.91
CA CYS A 35 -5.17 -17.82 4.51
C CYS A 35 -6.50 -17.43 3.85
N PRO A 36 -6.62 -16.22 3.28
CA PRO A 36 -7.86 -15.79 2.63
C PRO A 36 -8.34 -16.77 1.55
N PRO A 37 -9.66 -17.03 1.45
CA PRO A 37 -10.20 -17.98 0.47
C PRO A 37 -9.79 -17.68 -0.98
N VAL A 38 -9.65 -16.40 -1.33
CA VAL A 38 -9.17 -15.94 -2.65
C VAL A 38 -7.76 -16.43 -2.99
N PHE A 39 -6.94 -16.78 -2.00
CA PHE A 39 -5.58 -17.33 -2.20
C PHE A 39 -5.51 -18.84 -1.94
N SER A 40 -6.65 -19.50 -1.72
CA SER A 40 -6.75 -20.94 -1.54
C SER A 40 -7.11 -21.64 -2.86
N HIS A 41 -7.64 -22.86 -2.80
CA HIS A 41 -8.04 -23.59 -3.99
C HIS A 41 -9.36 -23.04 -4.55
N VAL A 42 -9.32 -22.37 -5.71
CA VAL A 42 -10.49 -21.83 -6.39
C VAL A 42 -10.97 -22.82 -7.46
N GLU A 43 -12.18 -23.34 -7.31
CA GLU A 43 -12.85 -24.17 -8.31
C GLU A 43 -13.69 -23.29 -9.25
N CYS A 44 -13.43 -23.37 -10.56
CA CYS A 44 -14.17 -22.62 -11.57
C CYS A 44 -15.29 -23.46 -12.18
N ARG A 45 -16.46 -22.83 -12.33
CA ARG A 45 -17.63 -23.40 -12.99
C ARG A 45 -17.99 -22.56 -14.20
N ALA A 46 -18.39 -23.24 -15.28
CA ALA A 46 -18.85 -22.56 -16.48
C ALA A 46 -20.07 -21.68 -16.16
N GLY A 47 -20.05 -20.45 -16.66
CA GLY A 47 -21.12 -19.48 -16.48
C GLY A 47 -21.14 -18.48 -17.62
N LYS A 48 -22.28 -17.83 -17.83
CA LYS A 48 -22.47 -16.86 -18.92
C LYS A 48 -21.92 -15.47 -18.59
N TYR A 49 -21.90 -15.10 -17.31
CA TYR A 49 -21.60 -13.74 -16.85
C TYR A 49 -20.34 -13.69 -16.02
N ARG A 50 -19.72 -12.51 -15.98
CA ARG A 50 -18.60 -12.23 -15.09
C ARG A 50 -19.06 -12.32 -13.64
N ARG A 51 -18.20 -12.86 -12.78
CA ARG A 51 -18.42 -12.77 -11.34
C ARG A 51 -18.08 -11.36 -10.87
N PHE A 52 -18.78 -10.89 -9.83
CA PHE A 52 -18.54 -9.58 -9.24
C PHE A 52 -17.16 -9.49 -8.55
N ASP A 53 -16.61 -10.63 -8.12
CA ASP A 53 -15.31 -10.73 -7.45
C ASP A 53 -14.13 -10.90 -8.43
N GLY A 54 -14.40 -10.96 -9.73
CA GLY A 54 -13.39 -11.13 -10.78
C GLY A 54 -12.79 -12.55 -10.87
N LEU A 55 -13.16 -13.48 -9.99
CA LEU A 55 -12.65 -14.86 -10.02
C LEU A 55 -13.05 -15.58 -11.31
N CYS A 56 -12.23 -16.54 -11.71
CA CYS A 56 -12.45 -17.43 -12.85
C CYS A 56 -12.56 -16.75 -14.22
N ASN A 57 -12.14 -15.48 -14.33
CA ASN A 57 -11.97 -14.83 -15.63
C ASN A 57 -10.88 -15.54 -16.46
N ASN A 58 -9.79 -15.93 -15.80
CA ASN A 58 -8.76 -16.80 -16.36
C ASN A 58 -8.89 -18.22 -15.79
N LEU A 59 -9.17 -19.23 -16.63
CA LEU A 59 -9.38 -20.61 -16.17
C LEU A 59 -8.11 -21.33 -15.71
N GLN A 60 -6.95 -20.92 -16.24
CA GLN A 60 -5.65 -21.49 -15.83
C GLN A 60 -5.15 -20.85 -14.53
N ASN A 61 -5.48 -19.57 -14.32
CA ASN A 61 -5.13 -18.81 -13.13
C ASN A 61 -6.38 -18.10 -12.56
N PRO A 62 -7.25 -18.84 -11.84
CA PRO A 62 -8.57 -18.35 -11.42
C PRO A 62 -8.59 -17.05 -10.62
N THR A 63 -7.47 -16.65 -10.02
CA THR A 63 -7.36 -15.51 -9.11
C THR A 63 -6.79 -14.25 -9.78
N TRP A 64 -6.37 -14.33 -11.04
CA TRP A 64 -5.80 -13.17 -11.74
C TRP A 64 -6.85 -12.10 -11.99
N GLY A 65 -6.60 -10.90 -11.46
CA GLY A 65 -7.53 -9.76 -11.54
C GLY A 65 -8.73 -9.85 -10.61
N ALA A 66 -8.76 -10.81 -9.69
CA ALA A 66 -9.80 -10.86 -8.68
C ALA A 66 -9.67 -9.71 -7.67
N THR A 67 -10.79 -9.27 -7.11
CA THR A 67 -10.80 -8.28 -6.02
C THR A 67 -10.19 -8.86 -4.73
N MET A 68 -9.79 -7.98 -3.81
CA MET A 68 -9.16 -8.36 -2.53
C MET A 68 -7.87 -9.19 -2.71
N ALA A 69 -7.19 -9.02 -3.85
CA ALA A 69 -5.91 -9.63 -4.19
C ALA A 69 -4.76 -8.58 -4.11
N PRO A 70 -3.50 -8.98 -3.87
CA PRO A 70 -2.38 -8.05 -3.91
C PRO A 70 -2.19 -7.50 -5.32
N PHE A 71 -1.71 -6.26 -5.41
CA PHE A 71 -1.19 -5.73 -6.68
C PHE A 71 -0.03 -6.59 -7.20
N GLN A 72 -0.04 -6.83 -8.50
CA GLN A 72 1.09 -7.45 -9.18
C GLN A 72 2.30 -6.52 -9.14
N ARG A 73 3.45 -7.05 -8.75
CA ARG A 73 4.72 -6.32 -8.78
C ARG A 73 5.41 -6.53 -10.13
N LEU A 74 5.63 -5.45 -10.86
CA LEU A 74 6.45 -5.46 -12.08
C LEU A 74 7.95 -5.45 -11.77
N ILE A 75 8.31 -4.82 -10.64
CA ILE A 75 9.67 -4.77 -10.08
C ILE A 75 9.63 -5.08 -8.59
N GLY A 76 10.76 -5.54 -8.06
CA GLY A 76 10.92 -5.87 -6.65
C GLY A 76 10.64 -4.69 -5.70
N PRO A 77 10.04 -4.94 -4.53
CA PRO A 77 9.78 -3.89 -3.55
C PRO A 77 11.08 -3.40 -2.89
N LEU A 78 11.26 -2.08 -2.81
CA LEU A 78 12.45 -1.49 -2.21
C LEU A 78 12.10 -0.82 -0.88
N PHE A 79 12.25 -1.57 0.20
CA PHE A 79 12.13 -1.10 1.58
C PHE A 79 13.50 -0.96 2.22
N ALA A 80 13.65 -0.07 3.21
CA ALA A 80 14.94 0.13 3.88
C ALA A 80 15.42 -1.13 4.63
N ASP A 81 14.48 -2.00 5.03
CA ASP A 81 14.74 -3.28 5.68
C ASP A 81 14.44 -4.49 4.79
N GLY A 82 14.15 -4.28 3.50
CA GLY A 82 13.74 -5.33 2.57
C GLY A 82 12.32 -5.88 2.77
N ILE A 83 11.56 -5.43 3.78
CA ILE A 83 10.27 -6.04 4.16
C ILE A 83 9.13 -5.02 4.13
N ASN A 84 9.22 -3.98 4.95
CA ASN A 84 8.11 -3.03 5.10
C ASN A 84 8.52 -1.64 5.62
N SER A 85 9.76 -1.39 6.02
CA SER A 85 10.15 -0.07 6.50
C SER A 85 10.21 0.93 5.35
N PRO A 86 9.73 2.17 5.52
CA PRO A 86 9.85 3.22 4.50
C PRO A 86 11.26 3.29 3.93
N ARG A 87 11.34 3.48 2.62
CA ARG A 87 12.62 3.52 1.92
C ARG A 87 13.47 4.69 2.39
N ILE A 88 14.78 4.46 2.48
CA ILE A 88 15.80 5.49 2.70
C ILE A 88 16.61 5.71 1.41
N ALA A 89 17.38 6.79 1.36
CA ALA A 89 18.29 7.06 0.26
C ALA A 89 19.42 6.01 0.20
N HIS A 90 19.99 5.81 -0.98
CA HIS A 90 21.07 4.82 -1.20
C HIS A 90 22.31 5.08 -0.34
N HIS A 91 22.54 6.32 0.09
CA HIS A 91 23.62 6.72 0.99
C HIS A 91 23.26 6.60 2.49
N GLY A 92 22.19 5.87 2.82
CA GLY A 92 21.82 5.53 4.20
C GLY A 92 21.19 6.67 5.01
N LYS A 93 20.76 7.77 4.38
CA LYS A 93 20.04 8.86 5.05
C LYS A 93 18.57 8.89 4.61
N ASP A 94 17.75 9.62 5.37
CA ASP A 94 16.34 9.81 5.03
C ASP A 94 16.16 10.47 3.65
N LEU A 95 15.05 10.12 2.98
CA LEU A 95 14.60 10.82 1.79
C LEU A 95 14.07 12.22 2.17
N PRO A 96 14.06 13.19 1.25
CA PRO A 96 13.41 14.47 1.48
C PRO A 96 11.96 14.30 1.92
N LEU A 97 11.48 15.15 2.83
CA LEU A 97 10.08 15.15 3.26
C LEU A 97 9.17 15.31 2.04
N SER A 98 8.10 14.50 1.97
CA SER A 98 7.15 14.55 0.85
C SER A 98 6.55 15.95 0.65
N ARG A 99 6.32 16.69 1.75
CA ARG A 99 5.87 18.09 1.67
C ARG A 99 6.93 19.03 1.07
N VAL A 100 8.21 18.82 1.36
CA VAL A 100 9.30 19.60 0.75
C VAL A 100 9.36 19.34 -0.75
N VAL A 101 9.20 18.08 -1.18
CA VAL A 101 9.15 17.75 -2.61
C VAL A 101 7.91 18.37 -3.27
N SER A 102 6.73 18.24 -2.65
CA SER A 102 5.47 18.83 -3.16
C SER A 102 5.61 20.33 -3.37
N ARG A 103 6.05 21.08 -2.36
CA ARG A 103 6.13 22.54 -2.44
C ARG A 103 7.19 23.06 -3.42
N THR A 104 8.26 22.29 -3.66
CA THR A 104 9.38 22.71 -4.50
C THR A 104 9.20 22.28 -5.95
N MET A 105 8.65 21.08 -6.20
CA MET A 105 8.55 20.48 -7.54
C MET A 105 7.16 20.61 -8.18
N HIS A 106 6.12 20.83 -7.38
CA HIS A 106 4.74 20.96 -7.86
C HIS A 106 4.15 22.31 -7.41
N PRO A 107 4.74 23.44 -7.86
CA PRO A 107 4.18 24.74 -7.59
C PRO A 107 2.80 24.87 -8.24
N ASP A 108 1.91 25.61 -7.60
CA ASP A 108 0.65 26.00 -8.22
C ASP A 108 0.91 27.20 -9.13
N GLU A 109 0.96 26.94 -10.43
CA GLU A 109 1.21 27.96 -11.46
C GLU A 109 -0.10 28.46 -12.11
N GLY A 110 -1.26 27.88 -11.74
CA GLY A 110 -2.57 28.34 -12.21
C GLY A 110 -2.85 28.17 -13.71
N PHE A 111 -2.05 27.40 -14.46
CA PHE A 111 -2.29 27.18 -15.89
C PHE A 111 -3.60 26.42 -16.14
N HIS A 112 -4.33 26.83 -17.18
CA HIS A 112 -5.55 26.16 -17.62
C HIS A 112 -5.34 25.58 -19.01
N ASP A 113 -5.54 24.28 -19.15
CA ASP A 113 -5.56 23.63 -20.45
C ASP A 113 -6.93 23.84 -21.12
N HIS A 114 -6.91 24.23 -22.39
CA HIS A 114 -8.11 24.47 -23.20
C HIS A 114 -8.36 23.33 -24.21
N ALA A 115 -7.48 22.33 -24.28
CA ALA A 115 -7.59 21.19 -25.18
C ALA A 115 -8.52 20.08 -24.63
N GLY A 116 -8.80 20.07 -23.33
CA GLY A 116 -9.66 19.08 -22.68
C GLY A 116 -10.76 19.73 -21.85
N THR A 117 -11.95 19.14 -21.86
CA THR A 117 -12.99 19.52 -20.88
C THR A 117 -12.69 18.90 -19.52
N VAL A 118 -13.32 19.39 -18.47
CA VAL A 118 -13.26 18.80 -17.11
C VAL A 118 -13.64 17.31 -17.10
N MET A 119 -14.37 16.83 -18.13
CA MET A 119 -14.68 15.41 -18.30
C MET A 119 -13.43 14.52 -18.35
N VAL A 120 -12.28 15.02 -18.82
CA VAL A 120 -11.03 14.25 -18.83
C VAL A 120 -10.62 13.85 -17.41
N ILE A 121 -10.72 14.76 -16.45
CA ILE A 121 -10.38 14.50 -15.05
C ILE A 121 -11.41 13.57 -14.41
N ALA A 122 -12.71 13.83 -14.64
CA ALA A 122 -13.79 13.02 -14.08
C ALA A 122 -13.75 11.57 -14.61
N TRP A 123 -13.53 11.40 -15.91
CA TRP A 123 -13.39 10.08 -16.53
C TRP A 123 -12.13 9.35 -16.02
N GLY A 124 -11.02 10.06 -15.83
CA GLY A 124 -9.81 9.50 -15.24
C GLY A 124 -10.07 8.90 -13.86
N GLN A 125 -10.74 9.63 -12.97
CA GLN A 125 -11.10 9.13 -11.64
C GLN A 125 -12.09 7.96 -11.72
N PHE A 126 -13.09 8.04 -12.61
CA PHE A 126 -14.05 6.95 -12.80
C PHE A 126 -13.35 5.64 -13.19
N MET A 127 -12.40 5.69 -14.12
CA MET A 127 -11.62 4.52 -14.53
C MET A 127 -10.69 4.03 -13.41
N ASP A 128 -10.01 4.93 -12.68
CA ASP A 128 -9.16 4.57 -11.55
C ASP A 128 -9.94 3.78 -10.48
N HIS A 129 -11.14 4.26 -10.15
CA HIS A 129 -12.04 3.65 -9.17
C HIS A 129 -12.64 2.31 -9.64
N ASP A 130 -12.71 2.03 -10.94
CA ASP A 130 -13.12 0.73 -11.48
C ASP A 130 -11.96 -0.29 -11.41
N TYR A 131 -10.72 0.16 -11.60
CA TYR A 131 -9.56 -0.74 -11.65
C TYR A 131 -8.94 -1.04 -10.29
N THR A 132 -8.82 -0.05 -9.41
CA THR A 132 -7.98 -0.20 -8.22
C THR A 132 -8.53 0.49 -6.99
N LEU A 133 -8.23 -0.09 -5.82
CA LEU A 133 -8.41 0.55 -4.52
C LEU A 133 -7.40 -0.04 -3.55
N THR A 134 -6.65 0.82 -2.84
CA THR A 134 -5.79 0.39 -1.74
C THR A 134 -6.49 0.65 -0.41
N ALA A 135 -6.88 -0.42 0.28
CA ALA A 135 -7.51 -0.29 1.59
C ALA A 135 -6.51 0.16 2.67
N THR A 136 -6.95 1.06 3.55
CA THR A 136 -6.19 1.58 4.68
C THR A 136 -6.92 1.33 6.00
N PRO A 137 -6.24 1.39 7.15
CA PRO A 137 -6.89 1.38 8.45
C PRO A 137 -7.88 2.54 8.59
N LEU A 138 -9.07 2.19 9.07
CA LEU A 138 -10.10 3.15 9.41
C LEU A 138 -9.91 3.65 10.84
N ASP A 139 -10.33 4.87 11.12
CA ASP A 139 -10.36 5.42 12.46
C ASP A 139 -11.25 4.55 13.37
N PRO A 140 -10.77 4.17 14.58
CA PRO A 140 -11.49 3.25 15.46
C PRO A 140 -12.80 3.82 16.00
N VAL A 141 -12.99 5.15 15.98
CA VAL A 141 -14.19 5.81 16.49
C VAL A 141 -15.23 5.97 15.40
N ASN A 142 -14.88 6.62 14.29
CA ASN A 142 -15.88 7.00 13.27
C ASN A 142 -15.95 6.04 12.08
N ARG A 143 -14.93 5.19 11.88
CA ARG A 143 -14.79 4.20 10.79
C ARG A 143 -14.88 4.73 9.35
N ASN A 144 -15.17 6.01 9.15
CA ASN A 144 -15.35 6.61 7.83
C ASN A 144 -14.11 7.38 7.40
N ASP A 145 -13.30 7.82 8.35
CA ASP A 145 -12.03 8.49 8.08
C ASP A 145 -10.86 7.53 8.22
N PRO A 146 -9.74 7.77 7.51
CA PRO A 146 -8.48 7.12 7.82
C PRO A 146 -8.07 7.38 9.28
N GLU A 147 -7.32 6.44 9.86
CA GLU A 147 -6.75 6.59 11.21
C GLU A 147 -6.00 7.93 11.40
N GLU A 148 -6.30 8.62 12.51
CA GLU A 148 -5.61 9.86 12.90
C GLU A 148 -4.20 9.56 13.46
N CYS A 149 -3.17 10.08 12.81
CA CYS A 149 -1.77 9.82 13.15
C CYS A 149 -1.08 11.01 13.82
N CYS A 150 -1.43 12.24 13.46
CA CYS A 150 -0.71 13.43 13.87
C CYS A 150 -0.92 13.81 15.34
N LYS A 151 -2.13 13.64 15.87
CA LYS A 151 -2.50 14.08 17.23
C LYS A 151 -2.50 12.95 18.25
N ARG A 152 -1.99 11.76 17.90
CA ARG A 152 -1.87 10.64 18.81
C ARG A 152 -0.44 10.50 19.32
N PRO A 153 -0.22 10.22 20.61
CA PRO A 153 1.12 9.92 21.12
C PRO A 153 1.62 8.60 20.52
N PRO A 154 2.95 8.40 20.38
CA PRO A 154 3.51 7.25 19.65
C PRO A 154 2.99 5.87 20.09
N HIS A 155 2.72 5.68 21.38
CA HIS A 155 2.21 4.42 21.93
C HIS A 155 0.72 4.15 21.65
N LEU A 156 -0.03 5.17 21.22
CA LEU A 156 -1.44 5.06 20.81
C LEU A 156 -1.62 5.13 19.29
N LYS A 157 -0.56 5.39 18.53
CA LYS A 157 -0.64 5.41 17.06
C LYS A 157 -0.85 4.00 16.53
N HIS A 158 -1.71 3.86 15.54
CA HIS A 158 -1.76 2.62 14.77
C HIS A 158 -0.38 2.29 14.17
N PRO A 159 0.06 1.01 14.15
CA PRO A 159 1.35 0.61 13.57
C PRO A 159 1.57 0.97 12.09
N TYR A 160 0.51 1.40 11.40
CA TYR A 160 0.54 1.83 9.99
C TYR A 160 0.57 3.33 9.82
N CYS A 161 0.58 4.12 10.90
CA CYS A 161 0.82 5.54 10.82
C CYS A 161 2.18 5.82 10.18
N ASN A 162 2.19 6.73 9.20
CA ASN A 162 3.38 7.18 8.51
C ASN A 162 3.22 8.65 8.13
N GLU A 163 2.94 9.47 9.14
CA GLU A 163 2.59 10.88 8.98
C GLU A 163 3.56 11.69 8.12
N ILE A 164 3.02 12.67 7.41
CA ILE A 164 3.82 13.61 6.63
C ILE A 164 4.15 14.81 7.51
N ARG A 165 5.42 14.94 7.87
CA ARG A 165 5.92 16.08 8.63
C ARG A 165 5.97 17.33 7.75
N ILE A 166 5.47 18.44 8.28
CA ILE A 166 5.54 19.75 7.64
C ILE A 166 6.70 20.52 8.27
N PRO A 167 7.66 21.02 7.48
CA PRO A 167 8.78 21.80 7.99
C PRO A 167 8.33 23.20 8.45
N ASP A 168 9.09 23.80 9.38
CA ASP A 168 8.73 25.10 9.97
C ASP A 168 8.71 26.26 8.97
N ASP A 169 9.50 26.14 7.91
CA ASP A 169 9.63 27.12 6.83
C ASP A 169 8.59 26.94 5.70
N ASP A 170 7.59 26.06 5.87
CA ASP A 170 6.53 25.85 4.85
C ASP A 170 5.76 27.12 4.57
N TYR A 171 5.79 27.60 3.32
CA TYR A 171 5.20 28.89 2.96
C TYR A 171 3.69 28.99 3.25
N PHE A 172 2.97 27.85 3.18
CA PHE A 172 1.52 27.79 3.34
C PHE A 172 1.14 27.34 4.74
N TYR A 173 1.55 26.14 5.15
CA TYR A 173 1.08 25.53 6.38
C TYR A 173 1.56 26.23 7.64
N ARG A 174 2.68 26.98 7.59
CA ARG A 174 3.12 27.81 8.72
C ARG A 174 2.07 28.87 9.09
N LEU A 175 1.31 29.37 8.13
CA LEU A 175 0.28 30.39 8.34
C LEU A 175 -0.89 29.87 9.17
N PHE A 176 -1.07 28.54 9.21
CA PHE A 176 -2.15 27.86 9.90
C PHE A 176 -1.66 27.05 11.12
N GLY A 177 -0.37 27.13 11.46
CA GLY A 177 0.21 26.36 12.57
C GLY A 177 0.20 24.84 12.36
N VAL A 178 0.04 24.35 11.12
CA VAL A 178 -0.03 22.92 10.82
C VAL A 178 1.40 22.37 10.69
N LYS A 179 1.72 21.32 11.45
CA LYS A 179 3.06 20.68 11.49
C LYS A 179 3.09 19.24 10.99
N CYS A 180 1.91 18.67 10.72
CA CYS A 180 1.75 17.27 10.38
C CYS A 180 0.48 17.08 9.53
N ILE A 181 0.55 16.21 8.53
CA ILE A 181 -0.60 15.75 7.75
C ILE A 181 -0.78 14.26 8.03
N ASP A 182 -2.00 13.87 8.37
CA ASP A 182 -2.35 12.47 8.62
C ASP A 182 -2.10 11.63 7.37
N PHE A 183 -1.36 10.53 7.56
CA PHE A 183 -1.10 9.58 6.50
C PHE A 183 -0.93 8.20 7.10
N VAL A 184 -1.65 7.25 6.52
CA VAL A 184 -1.68 5.85 6.92
C VAL A 184 -1.22 4.99 5.76
N ARG A 185 -0.50 3.93 6.07
CA ARG A 185 -0.07 2.95 5.07
C ARG A 185 -1.24 2.04 4.70
N GLY A 186 -1.28 1.63 3.43
CA GLY A 186 -2.19 0.59 2.96
C GLY A 186 -1.94 -0.75 3.64
N PHE A 187 -2.98 -1.59 3.73
CA PHE A 187 -2.88 -2.92 4.31
C PHE A 187 -1.89 -3.80 3.54
N PRO A 188 -1.08 -4.62 4.23
CA PRO A 188 -0.33 -5.67 3.58
C PRO A 188 -1.29 -6.76 3.11
N SER A 189 -0.94 -7.40 2.00
CA SER A 189 -1.62 -8.61 1.53
C SER A 189 -0.64 -9.77 1.52
N PRO A 190 -1.06 -10.99 1.93
CA PRO A 190 -0.25 -12.17 1.71
C PRO A 190 -0.07 -12.43 0.22
N ARG A 191 0.96 -13.22 -0.12
CA ARG A 191 1.16 -13.70 -1.50
C ARG A 191 0.11 -14.77 -1.84
N PRO A 192 -0.18 -15.00 -3.13
CA PRO A 192 -1.00 -16.13 -3.55
C PRO A 192 -0.50 -17.45 -2.94
N GLY A 193 -1.42 -18.28 -2.43
CA GLY A 193 -1.10 -19.48 -1.67
C GLY A 193 -0.61 -19.23 -0.24
N CYS A 194 -0.62 -17.99 0.23
CA CYS A 194 -0.12 -17.55 1.54
C CYS A 194 1.31 -17.98 1.83
N ARG A 195 2.16 -17.99 0.79
CA ARG A 195 3.60 -18.18 0.92
C ARG A 195 4.24 -16.99 1.64
N LEU A 196 5.42 -17.23 2.23
CA LEU A 196 6.16 -16.22 2.99
C LEU A 196 6.76 -15.11 2.11
#